data_AF-A0A9D1RYH1-F1
#
_entry.id   AF-A0A9D1RYH1-F1
#
_cell.length_a   1.000
_cell.length_b   1.000
_cell.length_c   1.000
_cell.angle_alpha   90.00
_cell.angle_beta   90.00
_cell.angle_gamma   90.00
#
_symmetry.space_group_name_H-M   'P 1'
#
loop_
_entity.id
_entity.type
_entity.pdbx_description
1 polymer ?
#
loop_
_entity_poly.entity_id
_entity_poly.type
_entity_poly.pdbx_seq_one_letter_code
_entity_poly.pdbx_strand_id
1 'polypeptide(L)'
;RRREGIPHEALARGPGNLGAALGLDLELNGSVVEQAPVHVPGQEQVPGAGATSGFTLTPPLKPVEDYACGPRIGITKNADAPLRFWVPGDKTVSSPRGRPRAPRMR
;
A
#
# COMPACT_ATOMS: atom_id res chain seq x y z
N ARG A 1 -4.43 11.81 17.35
CA ARG A 1 -3.78 11.59 18.68
C ARG A 1 -2.85 10.38 18.55
N ARG A 2 -1.52 10.58 18.58
CA ARG A 2 -0.51 9.52 18.41
C ARG A 2 -0.35 8.76 19.74
N ARG A 3 -0.26 7.42 19.72
CA ARG A 3 0.21 6.64 20.88
C ARG A 3 1.73 6.54 20.74
N GLU A 4 2.47 6.84 21.81
CA GLU A 4 3.92 6.57 21.85
C GLU A 4 4.17 5.07 21.67
N GLY A 5 5.24 4.70 20.95
CA GLY A 5 5.67 3.31 20.79
C GLY A 5 5.05 2.52 19.62
N ILE A 6 4.45 3.16 18.62
CA ILE A 6 4.03 2.45 17.39
C ILE A 6 5.28 2.03 16.60
N PRO A 7 5.46 0.72 16.30
CA PRO A 7 6.58 0.26 15.46
C PRO A 7 6.58 0.93 14.09
N HIS A 8 7.76 1.16 13.52
CA HIS A 8 7.89 1.84 12.23
C HIS A 8 7.10 1.13 11.12
N GLU A 9 7.15 -0.20 11.08
CA GLU A 9 6.40 -1.04 10.14
C GLU A 9 4.87 -0.90 10.25
N ALA A 10 4.37 -0.41 11.39
CA ALA A 10 2.94 -0.24 11.63
C ALA A 10 2.39 1.11 11.14
N LEU A 11 3.27 2.07 10.80
CA LEU A 11 2.89 3.44 10.41
C LEU A 11 1.91 3.46 9.24
N ALA A 12 2.19 2.68 8.19
CA ALA A 12 1.36 2.58 6.99
C ALA A 12 0.67 1.21 6.84
N ARG A 13 0.61 0.41 7.93
CA ARG A 13 0.04 -0.94 7.89
C ARG A 13 -1.48 -0.91 7.79
N GLY A 14 -1.97 -0.84 6.57
CA GLY A 14 -3.39 -0.83 6.21
C GLY A 14 -3.82 0.48 5.54
N PRO A 15 -4.93 0.46 4.78
CA PRO A 15 -5.28 1.57 3.90
C PRO A 15 -5.52 2.90 4.64
N GLY A 16 -6.24 2.87 5.77
CA GLY A 16 -6.45 4.08 6.58
C GLY A 16 -5.18 4.60 7.27
N ASN A 17 -4.27 3.70 7.65
CA ASN A 17 -2.99 4.08 8.25
C ASN A 17 -2.08 4.73 7.20
N LEU A 18 -2.02 4.18 5.99
CA LEU A 18 -1.30 4.77 4.87
C LEU A 18 -1.79 6.19 4.56
N GLY A 19 -3.11 6.38 4.46
CA GLY A 19 -3.69 7.71 4.26
C GLY A 19 -3.29 8.70 5.36
N ALA A 20 -3.40 8.30 6.63
CA ALA A 20 -2.99 9.15 7.75
C ALA A 20 -1.47 9.44 7.78
N ALA A 21 -0.64 8.46 7.41
CA ALA A 21 0.82 8.61 7.40
C ALA A 21 1.30 9.59 6.32
N LEU A 22 0.59 9.63 5.19
CA LEU A 22 0.88 10.53 4.06
C LEU A 22 0.12 11.87 4.13
N GLY A 23 -0.77 12.04 5.12
CA GLY A 23 -1.60 13.24 5.22
C GLY A 23 -2.66 13.34 4.11
N LEU A 24 -3.14 12.20 3.59
CA LEU A 24 -4.17 12.16 2.56
C LEU A 24 -5.55 12.45 3.16
N ASP A 25 -6.28 13.35 2.53
CA ASP A 25 -7.67 13.66 2.83
C ASP A 25 -8.55 13.62 1.56
N LEU A 26 -9.80 14.06 1.69
CA LEU A 26 -10.78 14.02 0.59
C LEU A 26 -10.54 15.11 -0.47
N GLU A 27 -9.80 16.17 -0.17
CA GLU A 27 -9.50 17.24 -1.15
C GLU A 27 -8.57 16.74 -2.25
N LEU A 28 -7.81 15.69 -1.95
CA LEU A 28 -6.90 15.00 -2.88
C LEU A 28 -7.63 13.96 -3.76
N ASN A 29 -8.96 13.83 -3.64
CA ASN A 29 -9.72 12.92 -4.50
C ASN A 29 -9.75 13.45 -5.94
N GLY A 30 -9.34 12.61 -6.89
CA GLY A 30 -9.22 12.98 -8.30
C GLY A 30 -7.86 13.59 -8.69
N SER A 31 -6.92 13.72 -7.75
CA SER A 31 -5.54 14.08 -8.06
C SER A 31 -4.91 13.07 -9.03
N VAL A 32 -4.05 13.57 -9.91
CA VAL A 32 -3.34 12.74 -10.88
C VAL A 32 -2.26 11.93 -10.16
N VAL A 33 -2.12 10.66 -10.55
CA VAL A 33 -1.02 9.78 -10.15
C VAL A 33 -0.21 9.45 -11.40
N GLU A 34 1.05 9.89 -11.42
CA GLU A 34 1.95 9.69 -12.54
C GLU A 34 3.09 8.75 -12.13
N GLN A 35 3.68 8.04 -13.09
CA GLN A 35 4.91 7.29 -12.81
C GLN A 35 6.09 8.26 -12.89
N ALA A 36 6.92 8.30 -11.84
CA ALA A 36 8.15 9.08 -11.88
C ALA A 36 9.11 8.52 -12.95
N PRO A 37 9.99 9.35 -13.53
CA PRO A 37 11.07 8.87 -14.38
C PRO A 37 11.88 7.77 -13.68
N VAL A 38 12.33 6.78 -14.46
CA VAL A 38 13.20 5.72 -13.96
C VAL A 38 14.44 6.35 -13.34
N HIS A 39 14.80 5.90 -12.14
CA HIS A 39 16.00 6.40 -11.47
C HIS A 39 17.23 6.15 -12.33
N VAL A 40 17.92 7.22 -12.71
CA VAL A 40 19.21 7.15 -13.40
C VAL A 40 20.32 7.38 -12.37
N PRO A 41 21.22 6.41 -12.14
CA PRO A 41 22.32 6.58 -11.19
C PRO A 41 23.15 7.83 -11.51
N GLY A 42 23.40 8.66 -10.50
CA GLY A 42 24.16 9.92 -10.65
C GLY A 42 23.32 11.15 -11.01
N GLN A 43 22.02 11.00 -11.24
CA GLN A 43 21.08 12.12 -11.33
C GLN A 43 20.35 12.25 -9.99
N GLU A 44 20.53 13.39 -9.31
CA GLU A 44 19.79 13.67 -8.08
C GLU A 44 18.32 13.89 -8.43
N GLN A 45 17.47 13.02 -7.88
CA GLN A 45 16.04 13.07 -8.12
C GLN A 45 15.44 14.06 -7.13
N VAL A 46 15.22 15.30 -7.56
CA VAL A 46 14.55 16.31 -6.74
C VAL A 46 13.10 15.87 -6.52
N PRO A 47 12.65 15.62 -5.28
CA PRO A 47 11.28 15.20 -5.01
C PRO A 47 10.29 16.24 -5.56
N GLY A 48 9.36 15.80 -6.42
CA GLY A 48 8.35 16.67 -7.02
C GLY A 48 8.80 17.47 -8.24
N ALA A 49 10.07 17.39 -8.67
CA ALA A 49 10.50 18.03 -9.91
C ALA A 49 9.85 17.32 -11.11
N GLY A 50 8.93 18.03 -11.79
CA GLY A 50 8.16 17.54 -12.93
C GLY A 50 6.77 16.99 -12.59
N ALA A 51 6.38 16.92 -11.31
CA ALA A 51 5.03 16.51 -10.94
C ALA A 51 4.08 17.71 -11.12
N THR A 52 3.17 17.64 -12.10
CA THR A 52 2.35 18.81 -12.49
C THR A 52 1.24 19.11 -11.48
N SER A 53 0.87 18.17 -10.61
CA SER A 53 0.17 18.35 -9.32
C SER A 53 -0.49 17.03 -8.94
N GLY A 54 0.01 16.38 -7.89
CA GLY A 54 -0.60 15.16 -7.36
C GLY A 54 0.43 14.23 -6.76
N PHE A 55 0.46 13.00 -7.24
CA PHE A 55 1.29 11.93 -6.68
C PHE A 55 2.18 11.33 -7.75
N THR A 56 3.33 10.81 -7.32
CA THR A 56 4.22 10.05 -8.19
C THR A 56 4.49 8.66 -7.64
N LEU A 57 4.57 7.67 -8.54
CA LEU A 57 5.00 6.31 -8.23
C LEU A 57 6.40 6.09 -8.83
N THR A 58 7.39 5.86 -7.98
CA THR A 58 8.73 5.49 -8.43
C THR A 58 8.79 3.99 -8.70
N PRO A 59 9.20 3.55 -9.89
CA PRO A 59 9.42 2.13 -10.15
C PRO A 59 10.43 1.53 -9.18
N PRO A 60 10.23 0.30 -8.70
CA PRO A 60 11.21 -0.34 -7.83
C PRO A 60 12.50 -0.63 -8.61
N LEU A 61 13.65 -0.57 -7.92
CA LEU A 61 14.96 -0.87 -8.53
C LEU A 61 15.09 -2.32 -9.01
N LYS A 62 14.32 -3.23 -8.41
CA LYS A 62 14.24 -4.64 -8.78
C LYS A 62 12.78 -5.08 -8.74
N PRO A 63 12.34 -5.98 -9.66
CA PRO A 63 11.03 -6.59 -9.56
C PRO A 63 10.84 -7.30 -8.22
N VAL A 64 9.60 -7.33 -7.73
CA VAL A 64 9.22 -8.18 -6.60
C VAL A 64 9.07 -9.61 -7.13
N GLU A 65 10.00 -10.48 -6.76
CA GLU A 65 10.03 -11.87 -7.26
C GLU A 65 8.90 -12.73 -6.67
N ASP A 66 8.61 -12.57 -5.39
CA ASP A 66 7.58 -13.33 -4.68
C ASP A 66 6.39 -12.47 -4.26
N TYR A 67 5.21 -12.84 -4.75
CA TYR A 67 3.94 -12.29 -4.27
C TYR A 67 2.92 -13.41 -4.06
N ALA A 68 2.03 -13.20 -3.09
CA ALA A 68 0.87 -14.04 -2.86
C ALA A 68 -0.41 -13.31 -3.27
N CYS A 69 -1.46 -14.07 -3.60
CA CYS A 69 -2.78 -13.56 -3.89
C CYS A 69 -3.86 -14.27 -3.07
N GLY A 70 -5.01 -13.62 -2.89
CA GLY A 70 -6.10 -14.16 -2.09
C GLY A 70 -7.26 -13.20 -1.86
N PRO A 71 -8.20 -13.58 -0.97
CA PRO A 71 -9.38 -12.78 -0.65
C PRO A 71 -9.04 -11.36 -0.21
N ARG A 72 -9.84 -10.39 -0.66
CA ARG A 72 -9.77 -9.02 -0.17
C ARG A 72 -10.27 -8.93 1.27
N ILE A 73 -9.83 -7.90 1.98
CA ILE A 73 -10.17 -7.67 3.39
C ILE A 73 -11.37 -6.72 3.47
N GLY A 74 -12.33 -7.01 4.37
CA GLY A 74 -13.41 -6.09 4.72
C GLY A 74 -14.53 -5.97 3.68
N ILE A 75 -14.65 -6.96 2.78
CA ILE A 75 -15.72 -7.00 1.76
C ILE A 75 -16.69 -8.15 2.03
N THR A 76 -17.95 -7.95 1.63
CA THR A 76 -19.01 -8.96 1.77
C THR A 76 -19.41 -9.59 0.44
N LYS A 77 -19.30 -8.84 -0.66
CA LYS A 77 -19.64 -9.29 -2.02
C LYS A 77 -18.40 -9.75 -2.76
N ASN A 78 -18.51 -10.85 -3.51
CA ASN A 78 -17.41 -11.47 -4.25
C ASN A 78 -16.15 -11.64 -3.36
N ALA A 79 -16.37 -12.14 -2.14
CA ALA A 79 -15.36 -12.21 -1.09
C ALA A 79 -14.26 -13.22 -1.38
N ASP A 80 -14.58 -14.30 -2.10
CA ASP A 80 -13.68 -15.42 -2.35
C ASP A 80 -12.74 -15.17 -3.55
N ALA A 81 -12.97 -14.09 -4.33
CA ALA A 81 -12.12 -13.76 -5.47
C ALA A 81 -10.70 -13.33 -5.05
N PRO A 82 -9.63 -13.83 -5.73
CA PRO A 82 -8.24 -13.60 -5.35
C PRO A 82 -7.72 -12.24 -5.84
N LEU A 83 -8.35 -11.15 -5.39
CA LEU A 83 -8.10 -9.79 -5.85
C LEU A 83 -7.35 -8.93 -4.82
N ARG A 84 -6.61 -9.56 -3.91
CA ARG A 84 -5.64 -8.92 -3.02
C ARG A 84 -4.28 -9.56 -3.27
N PHE A 85 -3.26 -8.72 -3.44
CA PHE A 85 -1.87 -9.12 -3.68
C PHE A 85 -0.97 -8.58 -2.56
N TRP A 86 0.05 -9.33 -2.13
CA TRP A 86 0.99 -8.89 -1.09
C TRP A 86 2.32 -9.66 -1.15
N VAL A 87 3.36 -9.08 -0.53
CA VAL A 87 4.67 -9.73 -0.33
C VAL A 87 4.60 -10.64 0.91
N PRO A 88 4.87 -11.95 0.80
CA PRO A 88 4.86 -12.87 1.95
C PRO A 88 5.89 -12.46 3.02
N GLY A 89 5.51 -12.54 4.30
CA GLY A 89 6.41 -12.26 5.43
C GLY A 89 6.71 -10.78 5.69
N ASP A 90 6.34 -9.87 4.79
CA ASP A 90 6.55 -8.44 4.98
C ASP A 90 5.70 -7.89 6.15
N LYS A 91 6.37 -7.31 7.15
CA LYS A 91 5.77 -6.83 8.41
C LYS A 91 4.83 -5.64 8.21
N THR A 92 4.94 -4.93 7.09
CA THR A 92 4.10 -3.79 6.73
C THR A 92 2.77 -4.20 6.12
N VAL A 93 2.64 -5.48 5.70
CA VAL A 93 1.39 -6.00 5.15
C VAL A 93 0.32 -6.10 6.24
N SER A 94 -0.82 -5.48 5.99
CA SER A 94 -1.96 -5.56 6.91
C SER A 94 -2.61 -6.95 6.89
N SER A 95 -2.91 -7.48 8.07
CA SER A 95 -3.63 -8.74 8.24
C SER A 95 -5.15 -8.50 8.34
N PRO A 96 -6.00 -9.48 7.95
CA PRO A 96 -7.44 -9.39 8.19
C PRO A 96 -7.73 -9.13 9.67
N ARG A 97 -8.59 -8.14 9.94
CA ARG A 97 -9.10 -7.91 11.30
C ARG A 97 -10.35 -8.78 11.50
N GLY A 98 -10.33 -9.66 12.49
CA GLY A 98 -11.47 -10.50 12.84
C GLY A 98 -11.08 -11.94 13.19
N ARG A 99 -12.04 -12.72 13.68
CA ARG A 99 -11.85 -14.15 13.95
C ARG A 99 -11.50 -14.86 12.63
N PRO A 100 -10.52 -15.80 12.62
CA PRO A 100 -10.28 -16.65 11.47
C PRO A 100 -11.61 -17.25 11.00
N ARG A 101 -11.92 -17.11 9.71
CA ARG A 101 -13.07 -17.82 9.15
C ARG A 101 -12.79 -19.32 9.35
N ALA A 102 -13.75 -20.03 9.95
CA ALA A 102 -13.66 -21.48 10.05
C ALA A 102 -13.39 -22.05 8.65
N PRO A 103 -12.47 -23.03 8.53
CA PRO A 103 -12.19 -23.65 7.24
C PRO A 103 -13.50 -24.21 6.68
N ARG A 104 -13.85 -23.81 5.45
CA ARG A 104 -14.93 -24.47 4.72
C ARG A 104 -14.39 -25.83 4.27
N MET A 105 -14.80 -26.90 4.95
CA MET A 105 -14.61 -28.26 4.45
C MET A 105 -15.41 -28.39 3.14
N ARG A 106 -14.75 -28.85 2.09
CA ARG A 106 -15.37 -29.20 0.81
C ARG A 106 -15.94 -30.61 0.89
#